data_AF-A0A958IMI9-F1
#
_entry.id   AF-A0A958IMI9-F1
#
_cell.length_a   1.000
_cell.length_b   1.000
_cell.length_c   1.000
_cell.angle_alpha   90.00
_cell.angle_beta   90.00
_cell.angle_gamma   90.00
#
_symmetry.space_group_name_H-M   'P 1'
#
loop_
_entity.id
_entity.type
_entity.pdbx_description
1 polymer ?
#
loop_
_entity_poly.entity_id
_entity_poly.type
_entity_poly.pdbx_seq_one_letter_code
_entity_poly.pdbx_strand_id
1 'polypeptide(L)'
;SGTLEDIGLYFLHNAKNLLEKGSGPYFYLPKLENHQEARLWNEVFNYAQRQLGLEIGTIKVTVLIENILAAFEMEEILYELRDHIVGLNAGRWDYIFSVIKKFRNQADCLLPDRGQIGMTVPFMRAYTELLVKTCHTRGAHAIGGMAAFIPSRRDEAINRIALDKVTDDKKRESNDGFDGTWVAHPDLVPVAQRVFDSVLGSNPHQKSRLRSEVSIAAKDLLSFNIAGGKITEDGLRTNINVAILYLESWLQGVGAAGIYNLMEDAATAEISRAQLWQWIHHPTATAEMSNGDQPKVSLELYNKLVPEEMTKIRQLVGDERFDSGKFDIAKNLLDELVSNDDFVDFLTLIAYEKLD
;
A
#
# COMPACT_ATOMS: atom_id res chain seq x y z
N SER A 1 -4.53 -11.84 19.26
CA SER A 1 -4.26 -10.71 18.37
C SER A 1 -2.81 -10.79 17.96
N GLY A 2 -2.51 -11.03 16.68
CA GLY A 2 -1.12 -11.13 16.21
C GLY A 2 -0.33 -9.84 16.46
N THR A 3 -0.96 -8.67 16.31
CA THR A 3 -0.28 -7.39 16.49
C THR A 3 0.22 -7.16 17.92
N LEU A 4 -0.49 -7.66 18.95
CA LEU A 4 -0.03 -7.57 20.35
C LEU A 4 1.12 -8.54 20.63
N GLU A 5 1.13 -9.69 19.98
CA GLU A 5 2.21 -10.68 20.10
C GLU A 5 3.49 -10.16 19.45
N ASP A 6 3.41 -9.67 18.21
CA ASP A 6 4.55 -9.11 17.46
C ASP A 6 5.24 -7.97 18.23
N ILE A 7 4.45 -6.98 18.66
CA ILE A 7 4.96 -5.81 19.39
C ILE A 7 5.43 -6.22 20.78
N GLY A 8 4.69 -7.10 21.47
CA GLY A 8 5.03 -7.58 22.80
C GLY A 8 6.39 -8.28 22.82
N LEU A 9 6.60 -9.22 21.91
CA LEU A 9 7.86 -9.96 21.78
C LEU A 9 9.02 -9.05 21.37
N TYR A 10 8.84 -8.22 20.34
CA TYR A 10 9.89 -7.30 19.92
C TYR A 10 10.28 -6.34 21.04
N PHE A 11 9.31 -5.73 21.70
CA PHE A 11 9.56 -4.77 22.78
C PHE A 11 10.25 -5.43 23.97
N LEU A 12 9.72 -6.55 24.47
CA LEU A 12 10.24 -7.25 25.63
C LEU A 12 11.70 -7.68 25.45
N HIS A 13 12.04 -8.20 24.26
CA HIS A 13 13.37 -8.74 24.00
C HIS A 13 14.41 -7.69 23.60
N ASN A 14 14.00 -6.54 23.08
CA ASN A 14 14.94 -5.59 22.46
C ASN A 14 15.01 -4.22 23.14
N ALA A 15 13.98 -3.77 23.87
CA ALA A 15 13.88 -2.39 24.32
C ALA A 15 15.11 -1.91 25.11
N LYS A 16 15.58 -2.67 26.12
CA LYS A 16 16.75 -2.29 26.93
C LYS A 16 18.03 -2.22 26.09
N ASN A 17 18.29 -3.24 25.27
CA ASN A 17 19.47 -3.30 24.41
C ASN A 17 19.50 -2.17 23.36
N LEU A 18 18.34 -1.78 22.84
CA LEU A 18 18.23 -0.66 21.89
C LEU A 18 18.57 0.66 22.56
N LEU A 19 18.06 0.88 23.79
CA LEU A 19 18.32 2.08 24.56
C LEU A 19 19.79 2.18 24.98
N GLU A 20 20.42 1.09 25.42
CA GLU A 20 21.86 1.05 25.76
C GLU A 20 22.76 1.44 24.59
N LYS A 21 22.32 1.21 23.35
CA LYS A 21 23.03 1.58 22.12
C LYS A 21 22.70 2.98 21.61
N GLY A 22 21.93 3.77 22.35
CA GLY A 22 21.50 5.11 21.94
C GLY A 22 20.41 5.14 20.86
N SER A 23 19.67 4.04 20.71
CA SER A 23 18.48 3.94 19.85
C SER A 23 17.22 3.77 20.73
N GLY A 24 16.12 3.27 20.18
CA GLY A 24 14.89 3.01 20.91
C GLY A 24 14.01 1.97 20.23
N PRO A 25 12.97 1.48 20.94
CA PRO A 25 11.98 0.57 20.38
C PRO A 25 11.04 1.31 19.43
N TYR A 26 11.20 1.07 18.13
CA TYR A 26 10.48 1.78 17.07
C TYR A 26 9.51 0.87 16.33
N PHE A 27 8.31 1.38 16.01
CA PHE A 27 7.27 0.62 15.33
C PHE A 27 6.69 1.39 14.13
N TYR A 28 6.18 0.62 13.17
CA TYR A 28 5.24 1.11 12.17
C TYR A 28 3.86 0.52 12.47
N LEU A 29 2.81 1.36 12.47
CA LEU A 29 1.43 0.91 12.65
C LEU A 29 0.68 0.98 11.31
N PRO A 30 0.32 -0.17 10.73
CA PRO A 30 -0.40 -0.24 9.47
C PRO A 30 -1.92 -0.15 9.67
N LYS A 31 -2.62 0.25 8.60
CA LYS A 31 -4.08 0.06 8.40
C LYS A 31 -5.02 0.62 9.49
N LEU A 32 -4.59 1.61 10.27
CA LEU A 32 -5.50 2.33 11.18
C LEU A 32 -6.63 2.96 10.38
N GLU A 33 -7.85 2.90 10.89
CA GLU A 33 -9.02 3.52 10.25
C GLU A 33 -9.46 4.82 10.93
N ASN A 34 -9.12 5.02 12.21
CA ASN A 34 -9.57 6.17 12.99
C ASN A 34 -8.63 6.47 14.19
N HIS A 35 -8.87 7.61 14.83
CA HIS A 35 -8.11 8.05 16.01
C HIS A 35 -8.38 7.23 17.28
N GLN A 36 -9.51 6.51 17.39
CA GLN A 36 -9.78 5.67 18.56
C GLN A 36 -8.88 4.44 18.58
N GLU A 37 -8.55 3.90 17.41
CA GLU A 37 -7.51 2.86 17.27
C GLU A 37 -6.12 3.41 17.64
N ALA A 38 -5.82 4.67 17.28
CA ALA A 38 -4.60 5.34 17.74
C ALA A 38 -4.57 5.50 19.28
N ARG A 39 -5.71 5.80 19.91
CA ARG A 39 -5.83 5.85 21.38
C ARG A 39 -5.57 4.48 22.02
N LEU A 40 -6.13 3.42 21.45
CA LEU A 40 -5.87 2.05 21.91
C LEU A 40 -4.36 1.75 21.87
N TRP A 41 -3.67 2.15 20.80
CA TRP A 41 -2.22 2.00 20.70
C TRP A 41 -1.46 2.78 21.76
N ASN A 42 -1.85 4.03 22.03
CA ASN A 42 -1.27 4.83 23.11
C ASN A 42 -1.42 4.11 24.46
N GLU A 43 -2.59 3.52 24.76
CA GLU A 43 -2.82 2.74 25.98
C GLU A 43 -1.92 1.51 26.06
N VAL A 44 -1.77 0.77 24.96
CA VAL A 44 -0.88 -0.40 24.87
C VAL A 44 0.57 -0.01 25.12
N PHE A 45 1.07 1.07 24.50
CA PHE A 45 2.44 1.54 24.70
C PHE A 45 2.67 2.04 26.14
N ASN A 46 1.70 2.77 26.71
CA ASN A 46 1.76 3.22 28.10
C ASN A 46 1.78 2.04 29.07
N TYR A 47 0.99 1.00 28.81
CA TYR A 47 1.05 -0.23 29.58
C TYR A 47 2.42 -0.92 29.46
N ALA A 48 2.90 -1.17 28.24
CA ALA A 48 4.15 -1.88 28.00
C ALA A 48 5.36 -1.19 28.65
N GLN A 49 5.50 0.13 28.48
CA GLN A 49 6.59 0.90 29.08
C GLN A 49 6.55 0.84 30.62
N ARG A 50 5.35 0.94 31.23
CA ARG A 50 5.20 0.78 32.69
C ARG A 50 5.62 -0.61 33.16
N GLN A 51 5.29 -1.67 32.43
CA GLN A 51 5.69 -3.03 32.79
C GLN A 51 7.22 -3.22 32.79
N LEU A 52 7.94 -2.53 31.91
CA LEU A 52 9.41 -2.59 31.86
C LEU A 52 10.10 -1.49 32.67
N GLY A 53 9.34 -0.63 33.37
CA GLY A 53 9.88 0.51 34.12
C GLY A 53 10.54 1.57 33.23
N LEU A 54 10.08 1.71 31.98
CA LEU A 54 10.57 2.68 31.01
C LEU A 54 9.71 3.96 31.03
N GLU A 55 10.33 5.08 30.68
CA GLU A 55 9.66 6.37 30.61
C GLU A 55 8.59 6.39 29.51
N ILE A 56 7.49 7.11 29.73
CA ILE A 56 6.48 7.31 28.69
C ILE A 56 7.07 8.11 27.52
N GLY A 57 6.86 7.61 26.31
CA GLY A 57 7.41 8.20 25.09
C GLY A 57 8.76 7.60 24.68
N THR A 58 9.25 6.58 25.40
CA THR A 58 10.39 5.75 24.99
C THR A 58 10.10 5.00 23.69
N ILE A 59 8.89 4.43 23.57
CA ILE A 59 8.42 3.84 22.32
C ILE A 59 8.17 4.98 21.33
N LYS A 60 8.71 4.85 20.11
CA LYS A 60 8.37 5.75 18.99
C LYS A 60 7.67 5.03 17.85
N VAL A 61 6.73 5.71 17.21
CA VAL A 61 5.88 5.11 16.19
C VAL A 61 5.68 5.99 14.97
N THR A 62 5.68 5.38 13.78
CA THR A 62 5.24 6.01 12.54
C THR A 62 3.95 5.32 12.09
N VAL A 63 2.90 6.09 11.77
CA VAL A 63 1.59 5.53 11.38
C VAL A 63 1.44 5.60 9.86
N LEU A 64 1.02 4.52 9.22
CA LEU A 64 0.67 4.55 7.79
C LEU A 64 -0.76 5.09 7.65
N ILE A 65 -0.92 6.21 6.95
CA ILE A 65 -2.25 6.71 6.56
C ILE A 65 -2.63 6.03 5.26
N GLU A 66 -2.85 4.72 5.31
CA GLU A 66 -3.14 3.89 4.15
C GLU A 66 -4.59 3.40 4.13
N ASN A 67 -5.45 4.06 4.91
CA ASN A 67 -6.89 3.92 4.86
C ASN A 67 -7.53 5.28 4.58
N ILE A 68 -8.49 5.33 3.67
CA ILE A 68 -9.21 6.54 3.29
C ILE A 68 -9.87 7.23 4.49
N LEU A 69 -10.36 6.48 5.48
CA LEU A 69 -10.98 7.06 6.68
C LEU A 69 -9.95 7.78 7.55
N ALA A 70 -8.75 7.20 7.71
CA ALA A 70 -7.67 7.81 8.48
C ALA A 70 -7.16 9.13 7.87
N ALA A 71 -7.33 9.35 6.56
CA ALA A 71 -6.99 10.63 5.93
C ALA A 71 -7.86 11.80 6.42
N PHE A 72 -9.06 11.53 6.95
CA PHE A 72 -9.92 12.54 7.57
C PHE A 72 -9.58 12.83 9.03
N GLU A 73 -8.76 11.98 9.67
CA GLU A 73 -8.50 12.01 11.11
C GLU A 73 -6.99 12.09 11.42
N MET A 74 -6.17 12.55 10.48
CA MET A 74 -4.71 12.60 10.65
C MET A 74 -4.28 13.45 11.85
N GLU A 75 -4.97 14.56 12.11
CA GLU A 75 -4.66 15.42 13.26
C GLU A 75 -5.02 14.75 14.60
N GLU A 76 -6.16 14.08 14.65
CA GLU A 76 -6.64 13.34 15.81
C GLU A 76 -5.75 12.12 16.09
N ILE A 77 -5.31 11.39 15.05
CA ILE A 77 -4.34 10.29 15.18
C ILE A 77 -3.02 10.80 15.77
N LEU A 78 -2.50 11.92 15.26
CA LEU A 78 -1.30 12.56 15.82
C LEU A 78 -1.51 12.99 17.28
N TYR A 79 -2.70 13.49 17.62
CA TYR A 79 -3.02 13.92 18.98
C TYR A 79 -3.11 12.76 19.98
N GLU A 80 -3.79 11.67 19.61
CA GLU A 80 -3.98 10.49 20.46
C GLU A 80 -2.66 9.76 20.73
N LEU A 81 -1.72 9.78 19.78
CA LEU A 81 -0.39 9.18 19.91
C LEU A 81 0.73 10.17 20.22
N ARG A 82 0.43 11.43 20.61
CA ARG A 82 1.41 12.53 20.71
C ARG A 82 2.68 12.25 21.54
N ASP A 83 2.62 11.32 22.50
CA ASP A 83 3.78 10.97 23.33
C ASP A 83 4.75 10.01 22.60
N HIS A 84 4.24 9.26 21.60
CA HIS A 84 4.96 8.20 20.89
C HIS A 84 5.14 8.47 19.40
N ILE A 85 4.22 9.17 18.75
CA ILE A 85 4.24 9.34 17.29
C ILE A 85 5.36 10.28 16.84
N VAL A 86 6.04 9.88 15.78
CA VAL A 86 7.10 10.68 15.15
C VAL A 86 6.79 11.05 13.71
N GLY A 87 5.81 10.42 13.08
CA GLY A 87 5.43 10.72 11.70
C GLY A 87 4.25 9.93 11.18
N LEU A 88 3.79 10.35 10.00
CA LEU A 88 2.83 9.64 9.16
C LEU A 88 3.51 9.23 7.84
N ASN A 89 3.05 8.12 7.26
CA ASN A 89 3.51 7.63 5.97
C ASN A 89 2.39 7.61 4.93
N ALA A 90 2.74 7.98 3.70
CA ALA A 90 1.85 7.91 2.55
C ALA A 90 1.92 6.54 1.85
N GLY A 91 0.77 5.88 1.67
CA GLY A 91 0.62 4.62 0.94
C GLY A 91 -0.12 4.79 -0.39
N ARG A 92 0.06 3.84 -1.32
CA ARG A 92 -0.68 3.80 -2.59
C ARG A 92 -1.70 2.65 -2.63
N TRP A 93 -1.21 1.41 -2.60
CA TRP A 93 -2.07 0.24 -2.83
C TRP A 93 -3.10 0.03 -1.74
N ASP A 94 -2.69 0.02 -0.47
CA ASP A 94 -3.63 -0.07 0.65
C ASP A 94 -4.63 1.10 0.68
N TYR A 95 -4.18 2.32 0.35
CA TYR A 95 -5.05 3.49 0.32
C TYR A 95 -6.15 3.34 -0.74
N ILE A 96 -5.80 3.00 -1.98
CA ILE A 96 -6.77 2.82 -3.07
C ILE A 96 -7.65 1.58 -2.80
N PHE A 97 -7.07 0.51 -2.26
CA PHE A 97 -7.82 -0.65 -1.82
C PHE A 97 -8.88 -0.28 -0.78
N SER A 98 -8.52 0.54 0.21
CA SER A 98 -9.45 1.01 1.23
C SER A 98 -10.56 1.89 0.65
N VAL A 99 -10.30 2.66 -0.40
CA VAL A 99 -11.33 3.41 -1.14
C VAL A 99 -12.37 2.44 -1.69
N ILE A 100 -11.94 1.42 -2.44
CA ILE A 100 -12.88 0.41 -2.97
C ILE A 100 -13.63 -0.25 -1.81
N LYS A 101 -12.92 -0.72 -0.77
CA LYS A 101 -13.52 -1.40 0.38
C LYS A 101 -14.61 -0.55 1.05
N LYS A 102 -14.33 0.73 1.34
CA LYS A 102 -15.25 1.60 2.11
C LYS A 102 -16.36 2.21 1.25
N PHE A 103 -16.11 2.41 -0.05
CA PHE A 103 -17.05 3.07 -0.97
C PHE A 103 -17.66 2.11 -2.02
N ARG A 104 -17.48 0.79 -1.87
CA ARG A 104 -17.97 -0.26 -2.78
C ARG A 104 -19.44 -0.15 -3.21
N ASN A 105 -20.29 0.40 -2.36
CA ASN A 105 -21.73 0.54 -2.61
C ASN A 105 -22.13 1.93 -3.15
N GLN A 106 -21.16 2.82 -3.39
CA GLN A 106 -21.42 4.15 -3.94
C GLN A 106 -21.31 4.11 -5.46
N ALA A 107 -22.41 4.40 -6.16
CA ALA A 107 -22.46 4.32 -7.63
C ALA A 107 -21.50 5.28 -8.35
N ASP A 108 -21.12 6.37 -7.70
CA ASP A 108 -20.15 7.34 -8.22
C ASP A 108 -18.69 6.95 -7.91
N CYS A 109 -18.47 5.83 -7.21
CA CYS A 109 -17.15 5.27 -6.93
C CYS A 109 -16.89 4.05 -7.83
N LEU A 110 -16.39 4.33 -9.04
CA LEU A 110 -15.87 3.32 -9.96
C LEU A 110 -14.45 3.71 -10.37
N LEU A 111 -13.46 2.94 -9.93
CA LEU A 111 -12.06 3.26 -10.21
C LEU A 111 -11.59 2.61 -11.53
N PRO A 112 -10.77 3.30 -12.34
CA PRO A 112 -10.17 2.73 -13.55
C PRO A 112 -9.04 1.75 -13.17
N ASP A 113 -8.33 1.18 -14.15
CA ASP A 113 -7.18 0.31 -13.88
C ASP A 113 -6.22 0.93 -12.84
N ARG A 114 -5.80 0.16 -11.83
CA ARG A 114 -4.94 0.66 -10.74
C ARG A 114 -3.64 1.32 -11.22
N GLY A 115 -3.13 0.90 -12.38
CA GLY A 115 -1.97 1.49 -13.03
C GLY A 115 -2.16 2.96 -13.40
N GLN A 116 -3.40 3.38 -13.70
CA GLN A 116 -3.78 4.74 -14.05
C GLN A 116 -3.99 5.64 -12.81
N ILE A 117 -4.08 5.05 -11.62
CA ILE A 117 -4.29 5.76 -10.35
C ILE A 117 -2.94 6.12 -9.72
N GLY A 118 -2.21 7.05 -10.35
CA GLY A 118 -0.93 7.58 -9.84
C GLY A 118 -1.10 8.53 -8.66
N MET A 119 0.01 8.91 -7.99
CA MET A 119 -0.04 9.83 -6.84
C MET A 119 -0.46 11.27 -7.20
N THR A 120 -0.59 11.58 -8.48
CA THR A 120 -0.95 12.92 -9.00
C THR A 120 -2.42 13.04 -9.40
N VAL A 121 -3.21 11.96 -9.38
CA VAL A 121 -4.66 12.05 -9.61
C VAL A 121 -5.33 12.83 -8.47
N PRO A 122 -6.50 13.47 -8.69
CA PRO A 122 -7.03 14.49 -7.77
C PRO A 122 -7.07 14.08 -6.30
N PHE A 123 -7.70 12.94 -5.96
CA PHE A 123 -7.84 12.51 -4.57
C PHE A 123 -6.53 12.05 -3.93
N MET A 124 -5.62 11.43 -4.68
CA MET A 124 -4.29 11.04 -4.19
C MET A 124 -3.40 12.26 -3.94
N ARG A 125 -3.54 13.29 -4.79
CA ARG A 125 -2.83 14.56 -4.62
C ARG A 125 -3.32 15.29 -3.37
N ALA A 126 -4.64 15.42 -3.21
CA ALA A 126 -5.25 16.01 -2.03
C ALA A 126 -4.81 15.30 -0.74
N TYR A 127 -4.80 13.97 -0.76
CA TYR A 127 -4.33 13.13 0.34
C TYR A 127 -2.87 13.40 0.71
N THR A 128 -1.96 13.37 -0.25
CA THR A 128 -0.52 13.54 0.03
C THR A 128 -0.17 14.96 0.47
N GLU A 129 -0.80 15.98 -0.10
CA GLU A 129 -0.59 17.37 0.33
C GLU A 129 -1.13 17.63 1.74
N LEU A 130 -2.30 17.09 2.05
CA LEU A 130 -2.87 17.19 3.39
C LEU A 130 -1.97 16.50 4.41
N LEU A 131 -1.45 15.29 4.11
CA LEU A 131 -0.55 14.56 5.00
C LEU A 131 0.70 15.38 5.36
N VAL A 132 1.39 15.93 4.34
CA VAL A 132 2.60 16.75 4.59
C VAL A 132 2.27 17.96 5.46
N LYS A 133 1.22 18.71 5.11
CA LYS A 133 0.78 19.88 5.87
C LYS A 133 0.48 19.53 7.32
N THR A 134 -0.30 18.46 7.54
CA THR A 134 -0.73 18.02 8.86
C THR A 134 0.45 17.58 9.72
N CYS A 135 1.35 16.74 9.19
CA CYS A 135 2.57 16.33 9.89
C CYS A 135 3.42 17.52 10.33
N HIS A 136 3.74 18.41 9.40
CA HIS A 136 4.65 19.52 9.65
C HIS A 136 4.07 20.54 10.63
N THR A 137 2.75 20.80 10.56
CA THR A 137 2.04 21.64 11.52
C THR A 137 2.16 21.11 12.95
N ARG A 138 2.32 19.79 13.12
CA ARG A 138 2.48 19.13 14.43
C ARG A 138 3.93 18.76 14.76
N GLY A 139 4.90 19.15 13.93
CA GLY A 139 6.32 18.83 14.12
C GLY A 139 6.67 17.34 13.91
N ALA A 140 5.76 16.57 13.32
CA ALA A 140 5.93 15.18 12.96
C ALA A 140 6.50 15.04 11.54
N HIS A 141 7.05 13.88 11.23
CA HIS A 141 7.59 13.56 9.92
C HIS A 141 6.48 13.19 8.91
N ALA A 142 6.62 13.63 7.67
CA ALA A 142 5.84 13.15 6.54
C ALA A 142 6.73 12.24 5.66
N ILE A 143 6.39 10.95 5.57
CA ILE A 143 7.17 9.97 4.79
C ILE A 143 6.42 9.61 3.50
N GLY A 144 7.11 9.68 2.36
CA GLY A 144 6.59 9.35 1.03
C GLY A 144 6.41 7.86 0.79
N GLY A 145 5.95 7.51 -0.41
CA GLY A 145 5.53 6.15 -0.74
C GLY A 145 6.67 5.23 -1.19
N MET A 146 6.29 3.99 -1.50
CA MET A 146 7.19 2.93 -1.94
C MET A 146 7.63 3.08 -3.40
N ALA A 147 8.93 2.88 -3.67
CA ALA A 147 9.43 2.46 -4.98
C ALA A 147 9.79 0.96 -4.95
N ALA A 148 8.95 0.14 -5.57
CA ALA A 148 9.00 -1.32 -5.46
C ALA A 148 9.88 -2.02 -6.52
N PHE A 149 10.51 -1.27 -7.44
CA PHE A 149 11.24 -1.87 -8.56
C PHE A 149 12.46 -2.70 -8.12
N ILE A 150 12.59 -3.90 -8.69
CA ILE A 150 13.72 -4.82 -8.55
C ILE A 150 14.56 -4.72 -9.82
N PRO A 151 15.75 -4.08 -9.77
CA PRO A 151 16.62 -3.96 -10.93
C PRO A 151 16.96 -5.31 -11.57
N SER A 152 16.76 -5.39 -12.87
CA SER A 152 17.12 -6.55 -13.68
C SER A 152 18.63 -6.63 -13.85
N ARG A 153 19.22 -7.81 -13.61
CA ARG A 153 20.64 -8.05 -13.93
C ARG A 153 20.89 -8.36 -15.41
N ARG A 154 19.82 -8.54 -16.19
CA ARG A 154 19.88 -8.99 -17.60
C ARG A 154 19.40 -7.94 -18.60
N ASP A 155 18.67 -6.92 -18.13
CA ASP A 155 18.04 -5.92 -18.99
C ASP A 155 18.29 -4.50 -18.46
N GLU A 156 19.26 -3.82 -19.07
CA GLU A 156 19.62 -2.45 -18.73
C GLU A 156 18.57 -1.43 -19.20
N ALA A 157 17.82 -1.74 -20.26
CA ALA A 157 16.82 -0.82 -20.80
C ALA A 157 15.61 -0.71 -19.86
N ILE A 158 15.14 -1.85 -19.32
CA ILE A 158 14.10 -1.88 -18.28
C ILE A 158 14.56 -1.10 -17.03
N ASN A 159 15.82 -1.29 -16.62
CA ASN A 159 16.38 -0.56 -15.49
C ASN A 159 16.35 0.95 -15.73
N ARG A 160 16.80 1.42 -16.89
CA ARG A 160 16.82 2.85 -17.20
C ARG A 160 15.41 3.46 -17.10
N ILE A 161 14.42 2.84 -17.73
CA ILE A 161 13.03 3.33 -17.72
C ILE A 161 12.48 3.34 -16.29
N ALA A 162 12.72 2.29 -15.51
CA ALA A 162 12.24 2.20 -14.14
C ALA A 162 12.94 3.20 -13.21
N LEU A 163 14.26 3.38 -13.34
CA LEU A 163 15.03 4.32 -12.55
C LEU A 163 14.66 5.78 -12.85
N ASP A 164 14.36 6.12 -14.11
CA ASP A 164 13.85 7.43 -14.50
C ASP A 164 12.50 7.69 -13.81
N LYS A 165 11.57 6.72 -13.85
CA LYS A 165 10.28 6.81 -13.15
C LYS A 165 10.44 6.96 -11.64
N VAL A 166 11.30 6.16 -11.00
CA VAL A 166 11.59 6.26 -9.56
C VAL A 166 12.16 7.64 -9.24
N THR A 167 13.09 8.15 -10.05
CA THR A 167 13.69 9.47 -9.86
C THR A 167 12.63 10.57 -9.92
N ASP A 168 11.73 10.53 -10.90
CA ASP A 168 10.68 11.54 -11.07
C ASP A 168 9.65 11.47 -9.94
N ASP A 169 9.26 10.27 -9.50
CA ASP A 169 8.40 10.07 -8.34
C ASP A 169 9.03 10.64 -7.05
N LYS A 170 10.32 10.38 -6.83
CA LYS A 170 11.03 10.86 -5.62
C LYS A 170 11.28 12.35 -5.68
N LYS A 171 11.49 12.92 -6.87
CA LYS A 171 11.59 14.37 -7.05
C LYS A 171 10.27 15.04 -6.71
N ARG A 172 9.14 14.48 -7.12
CA ARG A 172 7.83 14.99 -6.73
C ARG A 172 7.69 14.98 -5.20
N GLU A 173 7.91 13.83 -4.56
CA GLU A 173 7.78 13.69 -3.10
C GLU A 173 8.68 14.68 -2.34
N SER A 174 9.97 14.76 -2.67
CA SER A 174 10.88 15.69 -2.00
C SER A 174 10.47 17.15 -2.26
N ASN A 175 10.05 17.50 -3.48
CA ASN A 175 9.56 18.84 -3.79
C ASN A 175 8.19 19.16 -3.19
N ASP A 176 7.40 18.18 -2.77
CA ASP A 176 6.17 18.40 -2.01
C ASP A 176 6.43 18.60 -0.52
N GLY A 177 7.64 18.34 -0.05
CA GLY A 177 8.01 18.53 1.35
C GLY A 177 8.03 17.26 2.18
N PHE A 178 7.95 16.07 1.59
CA PHE A 178 8.17 14.84 2.35
C PHE A 178 9.59 14.82 2.95
N ASP A 179 9.74 14.34 4.18
CA ASP A 179 11.02 14.26 4.90
C ASP A 179 11.86 13.05 4.48
N GLY A 180 11.22 12.03 3.91
CA GLY A 180 11.86 10.80 3.45
C GLY A 180 10.94 10.01 2.53
N THR A 181 11.41 8.84 2.09
CA THR A 181 10.70 7.96 1.15
C THR A 181 11.04 6.49 1.40
N TRP A 182 10.23 5.57 0.86
CA TRP A 182 10.51 4.14 0.85
C TRP A 182 11.06 3.61 -0.48
N VAL A 183 11.91 2.58 -0.38
CA VAL A 183 12.38 1.73 -1.48
C VAL A 183 12.34 0.27 -1.03
N ALA A 184 12.01 -0.66 -1.94
CA ALA A 184 11.93 -2.09 -1.62
C ALA A 184 13.24 -2.84 -1.90
N HIS A 185 14.18 -2.22 -2.61
CA HIS A 185 15.42 -2.87 -3.04
C HIS A 185 16.65 -1.98 -2.74
N PRO A 186 17.76 -2.55 -2.20
CA PRO A 186 18.96 -1.79 -1.84
C PRO A 186 19.54 -0.94 -2.98
N ASP A 187 19.53 -1.45 -4.22
CA ASP A 187 20.03 -0.73 -5.40
C ASP A 187 19.27 0.59 -5.68
N LEU A 188 18.07 0.78 -5.14
CA LEU A 188 17.32 2.04 -5.26
C LEU A 188 17.70 3.07 -4.19
N VAL A 189 18.40 2.67 -3.12
CA VAL A 189 18.80 3.58 -2.02
C VAL A 189 19.61 4.76 -2.55
N PRO A 190 20.69 4.59 -3.36
CA PRO A 190 21.46 5.73 -3.84
C PRO A 190 20.66 6.66 -4.76
N VAL A 191 19.64 6.14 -5.46
CA VAL A 191 18.79 6.92 -6.36
C VAL A 191 17.87 7.82 -5.54
N ALA A 192 17.14 7.24 -4.59
CA ALA A 192 16.26 7.97 -3.68
C ALA A 192 17.05 8.98 -2.83
N GLN A 193 18.19 8.56 -2.28
CA GLN A 193 19.04 9.41 -1.45
C GLN A 193 19.53 10.65 -2.22
N ARG A 194 20.07 10.49 -3.44
CA ARG A 194 20.53 11.65 -4.24
C ARG A 194 19.40 12.66 -4.50
N VAL A 195 18.18 12.18 -4.73
CA VAL A 195 17.03 13.05 -4.97
C VAL A 195 16.66 13.83 -3.71
N PHE A 196 16.62 13.18 -2.55
CA PHE A 196 16.32 13.84 -1.28
C PHE A 196 17.46 14.78 -0.85
N ASP A 197 18.72 14.36 -0.95
CA ASP A 197 19.89 15.19 -0.65
C ASP A 197 19.90 16.49 -1.46
N SER A 198 19.46 16.43 -2.73
CA SER A 198 19.40 17.62 -3.60
C SER A 198 18.41 18.69 -3.13
N VAL A 199 17.36 18.30 -2.39
CA VAL A 199 16.33 19.21 -1.85
C VAL A 199 16.63 19.57 -0.41
N LEU A 200 17.10 18.61 0.40
CA LEU A 200 17.39 18.79 1.81
C LEU A 200 18.64 19.65 2.07
N GLY A 201 19.66 19.52 1.20
CA GLY A 201 20.96 20.13 1.42
C GLY A 201 21.58 19.61 2.72
N SER A 202 21.85 20.51 3.66
CA SER A 202 22.36 20.16 5.00
C SER A 202 21.27 19.89 6.04
N ASN A 203 19.99 20.06 5.70
CA ASN A 203 18.90 19.86 6.65
C ASN A 203 18.61 18.36 6.79
N PRO A 204 18.34 17.85 8.00
CA PRO A 204 18.02 16.43 8.20
C PRO A 204 16.62 16.05 7.71
N HIS A 205 15.73 17.04 7.51
CA HIS A 205 14.32 16.87 7.17
C HIS A 205 13.71 18.22 6.71
N GLN A 206 12.45 18.21 6.24
CA GLN A 206 11.70 19.36 5.74
C GLN A 206 10.56 19.84 6.67
N LYS A 207 10.46 19.37 7.91
CA LYS A 207 9.40 19.77 8.87
C LYS A 207 9.12 21.27 9.04
N SER A 208 10.07 22.15 8.72
CA SER A 208 9.87 23.61 8.71
C SER A 208 9.01 24.12 7.54
N ARG A 209 8.78 23.28 6.52
CA ARG A 209 7.97 23.58 5.34
C ARG A 209 6.49 23.33 5.64
N LEU A 210 5.83 24.28 6.28
CA LEU A 210 4.48 24.12 6.82
C LEU A 210 3.36 23.96 5.78
N ARG A 211 3.63 24.18 4.48
CA ARG A 211 2.64 24.08 3.38
C ARG A 211 1.35 24.89 3.67
N SER A 212 1.47 26.13 4.15
CA SER A 212 0.31 26.95 4.53
C SER A 212 -0.62 27.32 3.36
N GLU A 213 -0.11 27.22 2.13
CA GLU A 213 -0.86 27.38 0.88
C GLU A 213 -1.80 26.21 0.57
N VAL A 214 -1.58 25.03 1.18
CA VAL A 214 -2.42 23.85 0.96
C VAL A 214 -3.72 24.00 1.73
N SER A 215 -4.85 23.92 1.03
CA SER A 215 -6.19 23.90 1.61
C SER A 215 -7.00 22.79 0.94
N ILE A 216 -7.25 21.72 1.68
CA ILE A 216 -7.93 20.51 1.21
C ILE A 216 -9.24 20.38 1.97
N ALA A 217 -10.35 20.26 1.25
CA ALA A 217 -11.66 19.94 1.80
C ALA A 217 -11.94 18.45 1.71
N ALA A 218 -12.90 17.96 2.51
CA ALA A 218 -13.30 16.55 2.52
C ALA A 218 -13.66 15.99 1.12
N LYS A 219 -14.33 16.80 0.29
CA LYS A 219 -14.71 16.42 -1.09
C LYS A 219 -13.51 16.17 -2.02
N ASP A 220 -12.36 16.79 -1.73
CA ASP A 220 -11.18 16.65 -2.58
C ASP A 220 -10.55 15.25 -2.36
N LEU A 221 -10.60 14.73 -1.13
CA LEU A 221 -10.21 13.35 -0.78
C LEU A 221 -11.17 12.29 -1.37
N LEU A 222 -12.38 12.70 -1.77
CA LEU A 222 -13.42 11.83 -2.35
C LEU A 222 -13.57 12.02 -3.87
N SER A 223 -12.66 12.75 -4.51
CA SER A 223 -12.70 13.02 -5.95
C SER A 223 -12.18 11.83 -6.76
N PHE A 224 -12.97 10.76 -6.80
CA PHE A 224 -12.61 9.48 -7.44
C PHE A 224 -12.70 9.47 -8.97
N ASN A 225 -13.29 10.52 -9.58
CA ASN A 225 -13.33 10.65 -11.03
C ASN A 225 -11.94 11.01 -11.59
N ILE A 226 -11.36 10.11 -12.38
CA ILE A 226 -10.05 10.28 -13.02
C ILE A 226 -10.29 10.53 -14.51
N ALA A 227 -9.94 11.72 -14.98
CA ALA A 227 -10.11 12.10 -16.38
C ALA A 227 -9.39 11.13 -17.32
N GLY A 228 -10.13 10.55 -18.27
CA GLY A 228 -9.60 9.56 -19.21
C GLY A 228 -9.31 8.19 -18.59
N GLY A 229 -9.68 7.98 -17.33
CA GLY A 229 -9.56 6.70 -16.64
C GLY A 229 -10.42 5.63 -17.31
N LYS A 230 -9.82 4.47 -17.57
CA LYS A 230 -10.47 3.34 -18.26
C LYS A 230 -10.30 2.04 -17.50
N ILE A 231 -11.25 1.14 -17.66
CA ILE A 231 -11.09 -0.28 -17.34
C ILE A 231 -10.71 -0.98 -18.65
N THR A 232 -9.63 -1.75 -18.65
CA THR A 232 -9.13 -2.40 -19.88
C THR A 232 -9.00 -3.90 -19.71
N GLU A 233 -8.98 -4.64 -20.83
CA GLU A 233 -8.65 -6.06 -20.83
C GLU A 233 -7.28 -6.32 -20.20
N ASP A 234 -6.28 -5.50 -20.51
CA ASP A 234 -4.94 -5.61 -19.91
C ASP A 234 -4.98 -5.38 -18.40
N GLY A 235 -5.80 -4.45 -17.93
CA GLY A 235 -6.05 -4.21 -16.49
C GLY A 235 -6.66 -5.41 -15.79
N LEU A 236 -7.71 -6.01 -16.38
CA LEU A 236 -8.33 -7.24 -15.90
C LEU A 236 -7.31 -8.39 -15.81
N ARG A 237 -6.60 -8.66 -16.90
CA ARG A 237 -5.61 -9.73 -16.99
C ARG A 237 -4.47 -9.53 -16.00
N THR A 238 -3.94 -8.32 -15.90
CA THR A 238 -2.88 -7.98 -14.95
C THR A 238 -3.32 -8.23 -13.51
N ASN A 239 -4.56 -7.86 -13.16
CA ASN A 239 -5.07 -8.09 -11.82
C ASN A 239 -5.26 -9.58 -11.51
N ILE A 240 -5.78 -10.37 -12.45
CA ILE A 240 -5.89 -11.83 -12.30
C ILE A 240 -4.50 -12.43 -12.10
N ASN A 241 -3.58 -12.11 -13.00
CA ASN A 241 -2.25 -12.70 -13.06
C ASN A 241 -1.43 -12.40 -11.79
N VAL A 242 -1.32 -11.13 -11.41
CA VAL A 242 -0.54 -10.69 -10.25
C VAL A 242 -1.14 -11.21 -8.94
N ALA A 243 -2.47 -11.21 -8.81
CA ALA A 243 -3.12 -11.72 -7.60
C ALA A 243 -2.86 -13.22 -7.42
N ILE A 244 -2.95 -14.03 -8.48
CA ILE A 244 -2.65 -15.48 -8.42
C ILE A 244 -1.18 -15.73 -8.07
N LEU A 245 -0.25 -15.05 -8.76
CA LEU A 245 1.20 -15.18 -8.47
C LEU A 245 1.52 -14.79 -7.03
N TYR A 246 0.93 -13.71 -6.52
CA TYR A 246 1.15 -13.27 -5.15
C TYR A 246 0.55 -14.25 -4.13
N LEU A 247 -0.70 -14.66 -4.30
CA LEU A 247 -1.36 -15.62 -3.42
C LEU A 247 -0.60 -16.94 -3.37
N GLU A 248 -0.10 -17.43 -4.51
CA GLU A 248 0.71 -18.65 -4.54
C GLU A 248 2.01 -18.47 -3.75
N SER A 249 2.75 -17.37 -3.96
CA SER A 249 3.96 -17.05 -3.19
C SER A 249 3.66 -16.99 -1.68
N TRP A 250 2.56 -16.33 -1.32
CA TRP A 250 2.15 -16.18 0.07
C TRP A 250 1.81 -17.53 0.72
N LEU A 251 1.09 -18.41 0.00
CA LEU A 251 0.77 -19.78 0.45
C LEU A 251 2.00 -20.69 0.56
N GLN A 252 3.12 -20.32 -0.08
CA GLN A 252 4.44 -20.94 0.10
C GLN A 252 5.24 -20.34 1.27
N GLY A 253 4.64 -19.44 2.05
CA GLY A 253 5.27 -18.75 3.17
C GLY A 253 6.12 -17.54 2.77
N VAL A 254 6.01 -17.05 1.53
CA VAL A 254 6.78 -15.92 1.01
C VAL A 254 5.85 -14.74 0.71
N GLY A 255 5.73 -13.81 1.67
CA GLY A 255 4.86 -12.64 1.56
C GLY A 255 5.45 -11.41 0.84
N ALA A 256 6.74 -11.43 0.50
CA ALA A 256 7.42 -10.43 -0.33
C ALA A 256 7.87 -11.09 -1.62
N ALA A 257 7.12 -10.86 -2.71
CA ALA A 257 7.21 -11.64 -3.94
C ALA A 257 7.77 -10.80 -5.09
N GLY A 258 8.84 -11.29 -5.73
CA GLY A 258 9.35 -10.68 -6.95
C GLY A 258 8.50 -11.04 -8.16
N ILE A 259 7.61 -10.15 -8.61
CA ILE A 259 6.69 -10.37 -9.73
C ILE A 259 6.93 -9.27 -10.77
N TYR A 260 7.27 -9.65 -12.01
CA TYR A 260 7.53 -8.70 -13.10
C TYR A 260 8.47 -7.53 -12.74
N ASN A 261 9.58 -7.84 -12.05
CA ASN A 261 10.55 -6.85 -11.55
C ASN A 261 9.98 -5.85 -10.54
N LEU A 262 8.91 -6.19 -9.85
CA LEU A 262 8.37 -5.46 -8.71
C LEU A 262 8.41 -6.35 -7.47
N MET A 263 8.79 -5.78 -6.33
CA MET A 263 8.67 -6.42 -5.03
C MET A 263 7.25 -6.18 -4.53
N GLU A 264 6.38 -7.16 -4.77
CA GLU A 264 4.97 -7.10 -4.41
C GLU A 264 4.72 -7.64 -3.00
N ASP A 265 3.78 -7.01 -2.31
CA ASP A 265 3.27 -7.43 -1.00
C ASP A 265 1.74 -7.65 -1.07
N ALA A 266 1.13 -7.88 0.09
CA ALA A 266 -0.29 -8.22 0.16
C ALA A 266 -1.18 -7.09 -0.36
N ALA A 267 -0.75 -5.82 -0.23
CA ALA A 267 -1.52 -4.68 -0.70
C ALA A 267 -1.72 -4.72 -2.22
N THR A 268 -0.73 -5.24 -2.97
CA THR A 268 -0.85 -5.44 -4.42
C THR A 268 -1.94 -6.45 -4.75
N ALA A 269 -1.97 -7.60 -4.08
CA ALA A 269 -3.03 -8.59 -4.30
C ALA A 269 -4.40 -8.08 -3.85
N GLU A 270 -4.46 -7.31 -2.75
CA GLU A 270 -5.69 -6.68 -2.26
C GLU A 270 -6.28 -5.71 -3.27
N ILE A 271 -5.48 -4.77 -3.82
CA ILE A 271 -6.00 -3.87 -4.84
C ILE A 271 -6.38 -4.62 -6.11
N SER A 272 -5.63 -5.64 -6.52
CA SER A 272 -5.95 -6.44 -7.70
C SER A 272 -7.29 -7.16 -7.57
N ARG A 273 -7.52 -7.90 -6.48
CA ARG A 273 -8.81 -8.58 -6.27
C ARG A 273 -9.95 -7.59 -6.02
N ALA A 274 -9.68 -6.46 -5.35
CA ALA A 274 -10.70 -5.46 -5.07
C ALA A 274 -11.20 -4.77 -6.35
N GLN A 275 -10.32 -4.49 -7.31
CA GLN A 275 -10.73 -3.98 -8.61
C GLN A 275 -11.55 -4.98 -9.40
N LEU A 276 -11.12 -6.25 -9.45
CA LEU A 276 -11.89 -7.31 -10.10
C LEU A 276 -13.29 -7.41 -9.50
N TRP A 277 -13.38 -7.46 -8.17
CA TRP A 277 -14.65 -7.47 -7.46
C TRP A 277 -15.49 -6.22 -7.78
N GLN A 278 -14.91 -5.02 -7.69
CA GLN A 278 -15.63 -3.77 -7.95
C GLN A 278 -16.22 -3.76 -9.36
N TRP A 279 -15.42 -4.11 -10.36
CA TRP A 279 -15.86 -4.09 -11.75
C TRP A 279 -16.93 -5.14 -12.04
N ILE A 280 -16.85 -6.33 -11.45
CA ILE A 280 -17.87 -7.36 -11.61
C ILE A 280 -19.21 -6.94 -10.98
N HIS A 281 -19.17 -6.31 -9.82
CA HIS A 281 -20.37 -5.96 -9.04
C HIS A 281 -20.94 -4.57 -9.39
N HIS A 282 -20.16 -3.71 -10.05
CA HIS A 282 -20.62 -2.37 -10.40
C HIS A 282 -21.52 -2.40 -11.65
N PRO A 283 -22.71 -1.78 -11.61
CA PRO A 283 -23.70 -1.90 -12.69
C PRO A 283 -23.24 -1.33 -14.03
N THR A 284 -22.37 -0.33 -14.02
CA THR A 284 -21.90 0.42 -15.20
C THR A 284 -20.47 0.10 -15.64
N ALA A 285 -19.78 -0.84 -14.98
CA ALA A 285 -18.39 -1.15 -15.32
C ALA A 285 -18.30 -1.90 -16.66
N THR A 286 -17.63 -1.29 -17.62
CA THR A 286 -17.33 -1.87 -18.95
C THR A 286 -15.83 -1.85 -19.19
N ALA A 287 -15.29 -2.92 -19.78
CA ALA A 287 -13.87 -3.01 -20.11
C ALA A 287 -13.62 -2.76 -21.59
N GLU A 288 -12.63 -1.94 -21.94
CA GLU A 288 -12.14 -1.82 -23.32
C GLU A 288 -11.31 -3.06 -23.67
N MET A 289 -11.84 -3.87 -24.58
CA MET A 289 -11.21 -5.12 -25.02
C MET A 289 -10.29 -4.89 -26.22
N SER A 290 -9.29 -5.76 -26.37
CA SER A 290 -8.30 -5.69 -27.47
C SER A 290 -8.92 -5.81 -28.87
N ASN A 291 -10.09 -6.45 -28.97
CA ASN A 291 -10.87 -6.57 -30.21
C ASN A 291 -11.77 -5.35 -30.50
N GLY A 292 -11.74 -4.32 -29.64
CA GLY A 292 -12.55 -3.11 -29.74
C GLY A 292 -13.93 -3.19 -29.06
N ASP A 293 -14.32 -4.35 -28.52
CA ASP A 293 -15.56 -4.49 -27.78
C ASP A 293 -15.49 -3.78 -26.42
N GLN A 294 -16.66 -3.42 -25.88
CA GLN A 294 -16.80 -2.82 -24.55
C GLN A 294 -17.87 -3.57 -23.72
N PRO A 295 -17.67 -4.86 -23.43
CA PRO A 295 -18.62 -5.63 -22.64
C PRO A 295 -18.67 -5.10 -21.21
N LYS A 296 -19.82 -5.31 -20.56
CA LYS A 296 -19.91 -5.20 -19.10
C LYS A 296 -18.94 -6.20 -18.47
N VAL A 297 -18.20 -5.78 -17.45
CA VAL A 297 -17.37 -6.69 -16.66
C VAL A 297 -18.27 -7.60 -15.84
N SER A 298 -18.04 -8.91 -15.92
CA SER A 298 -18.89 -9.93 -15.30
C SER A 298 -18.07 -11.15 -14.88
N LEU A 299 -18.65 -12.02 -14.04
CA LEU A 299 -18.05 -13.31 -13.72
C LEU A 299 -17.84 -14.19 -14.95
N GLU A 300 -18.70 -14.09 -15.96
CA GLU A 300 -18.52 -14.82 -17.23
C GLU A 300 -17.26 -14.36 -17.96
N LEU A 301 -17.05 -13.04 -18.07
CA LEU A 301 -15.83 -12.50 -18.66
C LEU A 301 -14.59 -12.90 -17.86
N TYR A 302 -14.64 -12.76 -16.53
CA TYR A 302 -13.56 -13.19 -15.63
C TYR A 302 -13.22 -14.67 -15.83
N ASN A 303 -14.21 -15.56 -15.81
CA ASN A 303 -14.02 -17.01 -15.98
C ASN A 303 -13.49 -17.38 -17.37
N LYS A 304 -13.70 -16.55 -18.39
CA LYS A 304 -13.07 -16.70 -19.70
C LYS A 304 -11.59 -16.33 -19.68
N LEU A 305 -11.21 -15.29 -18.95
CA LEU A 305 -9.83 -14.79 -18.90
C LEU A 305 -8.92 -15.63 -18.00
N VAL A 306 -9.42 -16.18 -16.89
CA VAL A 306 -8.63 -16.94 -15.91
C VAL A 306 -7.83 -18.11 -16.53
N PRO A 307 -8.42 -19.01 -17.35
CA PRO A 307 -7.67 -20.11 -17.96
C PRO A 307 -6.50 -19.64 -18.85
N GLU A 308 -6.69 -18.52 -19.56
CA GLU A 308 -5.67 -17.93 -20.40
C GLU A 308 -4.52 -17.37 -19.56
N GLU A 309 -4.82 -16.68 -18.45
CA GLU A 309 -3.82 -16.18 -17.52
C GLU A 309 -3.10 -17.32 -16.78
N MET A 310 -3.79 -18.40 -16.40
CA MET A 310 -3.15 -19.60 -15.82
C MET A 310 -2.17 -20.24 -16.81
N THR A 311 -2.51 -20.27 -18.10
CA THR A 311 -1.60 -20.75 -19.15
C THR A 311 -0.36 -19.88 -19.25
N LYS A 312 -0.51 -18.54 -19.19
CA LYS A 312 0.64 -17.61 -19.17
C LYS A 312 1.49 -17.78 -17.92
N ILE A 313 0.87 -17.98 -16.75
CA ILE A 313 1.59 -18.25 -15.50
C ILE A 313 2.42 -19.54 -15.63
N ARG A 314 1.82 -20.64 -16.13
CA ARG A 314 2.55 -21.89 -16.38
C ARG A 314 3.75 -21.69 -17.31
N GLN A 315 3.58 -20.94 -18.40
CA GLN A 315 4.67 -20.60 -19.31
C GLN A 315 5.76 -19.76 -18.64
N LEU A 316 5.39 -18.83 -17.76
CA LEU A 316 6.31 -17.96 -17.05
C LEU A 316 7.16 -18.73 -16.04
N VAL A 317 6.54 -19.60 -15.23
CA VAL A 317 7.23 -20.29 -14.12
C VAL A 317 7.81 -21.65 -14.52
N GLY A 318 7.34 -22.23 -15.63
CA GLY A 318 7.69 -23.57 -16.10
C GLY A 318 6.81 -24.66 -15.50
N ASP A 319 6.62 -25.75 -16.25
CA ASP A 319 5.70 -26.83 -15.89
C ASP A 319 5.97 -27.43 -14.51
N GLU A 320 7.24 -27.74 -14.21
CA GLU A 320 7.63 -28.33 -12.92
C GLU A 320 7.27 -27.43 -11.72
N ARG A 321 7.52 -26.12 -11.82
CA ARG A 321 7.21 -25.16 -10.74
C ARG A 321 5.71 -24.95 -10.61
N PHE A 322 4.99 -24.97 -11.73
CA PHE A 322 3.55 -24.85 -11.74
C PHE A 322 2.89 -26.07 -11.08
N ASP A 323 3.29 -27.28 -11.47
CA ASP A 323 2.70 -28.54 -10.99
C ASP A 323 3.02 -28.83 -9.52
N SER A 324 4.20 -28.42 -9.04
CA SER A 324 4.59 -28.55 -7.63
C SER A 324 4.12 -27.38 -6.76
N GLY A 325 3.58 -26.31 -7.37
CA GLY A 325 3.14 -25.10 -6.68
C GLY A 325 1.74 -25.20 -6.09
N LYS A 326 1.32 -24.12 -5.41
CA LYS A 326 -0.04 -23.96 -4.87
C LYS A 326 -0.95 -23.14 -5.82
N PHE A 327 -0.70 -23.18 -7.13
CA PHE A 327 -1.37 -22.32 -8.12
C PHE A 327 -2.88 -22.57 -8.21
N ASP A 328 -3.32 -23.83 -8.16
CA ASP A 328 -4.76 -24.14 -8.17
C ASP A 328 -5.46 -23.63 -6.90
N ILE A 329 -4.79 -23.71 -5.75
CA ILE A 329 -5.30 -23.18 -4.49
C ILE A 329 -5.39 -21.65 -4.56
N ALA A 330 -4.33 -20.98 -5.04
CA ALA A 330 -4.29 -19.53 -5.22
C ALA A 330 -5.38 -19.03 -6.16
N LYS A 331 -5.59 -19.72 -7.29
CA LYS A 331 -6.67 -19.43 -8.24
C LYS A 331 -8.04 -19.59 -7.60
N ASN A 332 -8.29 -20.70 -6.89
CA ASN A 332 -9.59 -20.92 -6.26
C ASN A 332 -9.89 -19.90 -5.15
N LEU A 333 -8.86 -19.47 -4.42
CA LEU A 333 -8.98 -18.41 -3.41
C LEU A 333 -9.32 -17.05 -4.07
N LEU A 334 -8.68 -16.73 -5.20
CA LEU A 334 -9.04 -15.52 -5.95
C LEU A 334 -10.48 -15.58 -6.46
N ASP A 335 -10.90 -16.72 -7.02
CA ASP A 335 -12.27 -16.91 -7.49
C ASP A 335 -13.29 -16.66 -6.36
N GLU A 336 -13.04 -17.20 -5.17
CA GLU A 336 -13.88 -16.97 -3.97
C GLU A 336 -13.94 -15.47 -3.61
N LEU A 337 -12.79 -14.80 -3.54
CA LEU A 337 -12.70 -13.38 -3.18
C LEU A 337 -13.37 -12.45 -4.19
N VAL A 338 -13.40 -12.83 -5.46
CA VAL A 338 -13.92 -12.01 -6.56
C VAL A 338 -15.41 -12.29 -6.84
N SER A 339 -15.89 -13.50 -6.56
CA SER A 339 -17.28 -13.91 -6.85
C SER A 339 -18.25 -13.74 -5.68
N ASN A 340 -17.76 -13.53 -4.46
CA ASN A 340 -18.63 -13.33 -3.30
C ASN A 340 -19.41 -12.01 -3.41
N ASP A 341 -20.72 -12.03 -3.19
CA ASP A 341 -21.58 -10.84 -3.14
C ASP A 341 -21.13 -9.87 -2.03
N ASP A 342 -20.64 -10.42 -0.92
CA ASP A 342 -20.06 -9.65 0.18
C ASP A 342 -18.56 -9.45 -0.03
N PHE A 343 -18.11 -8.20 0.09
CA PHE A 343 -16.69 -7.87 0.03
C PHE A 343 -15.98 -8.33 1.31
N VAL A 344 -15.16 -9.37 1.19
CA VAL A 344 -14.26 -9.82 2.28
C VAL A 344 -13.26 -8.71 2.60
N ASP A 345 -13.13 -8.31 3.87
CA ASP A 345 -12.34 -7.15 4.25
C ASP A 345 -10.86 -7.27 3.96
N PHE A 346 -10.27 -8.47 4.12
CA PHE A 346 -8.87 -8.76 3.79
C PHE A 346 -8.72 -10.19 3.28
N LEU A 347 -7.99 -10.39 2.18
CA LEU A 347 -7.68 -11.71 1.62
C LEU A 347 -6.93 -12.58 2.63
N THR A 348 -6.12 -11.97 3.50
CA THR A 348 -5.30 -12.68 4.48
C THR A 348 -6.14 -13.42 5.51
N LEU A 349 -7.37 -12.99 5.79
CA LEU A 349 -8.25 -13.69 6.73
C LEU A 349 -8.60 -15.09 6.24
N ILE A 350 -8.84 -15.25 4.94
CA ILE A 350 -9.18 -16.54 4.33
C ILE A 350 -7.90 -17.31 3.98
N ALA A 351 -6.89 -16.61 3.45
CA ALA A 351 -5.62 -17.24 3.07
C ALA A 351 -4.90 -17.86 4.27
N TYR A 352 -4.97 -17.25 5.45
CA TYR A 352 -4.29 -17.71 6.67
C TYR A 352 -4.74 -19.10 7.13
N GLU A 353 -5.99 -19.47 6.89
CA GLU A 353 -6.48 -20.83 7.16
C GLU A 353 -5.88 -21.90 6.24
N LYS A 354 -5.15 -21.49 5.20
CA LYS A 354 -4.49 -22.36 4.23
C LYS A 354 -2.97 -22.42 4.41
N LEU A 355 -2.43 -21.72 5.42
CA LEU A 355 -1.04 -21.89 5.83
C LEU A 355 -0.91 -23.12 6.72
N ASP A 356 0.21 -23.84 6.54
CA ASP A 356 0.55 -25.06 7.29
C ASP A 356 1.10 -24.76 8.69
#